data_AF-A0A512PGZ3-F1
#
_entry.id   AF-A0A512PGZ3-F1
#
_cell.length_a   1.000
_cell.length_b   1.000
_cell.length_c   1.000
_cell.angle_alpha   90.00
_cell.angle_beta   90.00
_cell.angle_gamma   90.00
#
_symmetry.space_group_name_H-M   'P 1'
#
loop_
_entity.id
_entity.type
_entity.pdbx_description
1 polymer ?
#
loop_
_entity_poly.entity_id
_entity_poly.type
_entity_poly.pdbx_seq_one_letter_code
_entity_poly.pdbx_strand_id
1 'polypeptide(L)'
;MPGHPDVWSLVPFSPRTRGPLAPTRPSSESGGPTRSRDHRSGHGRHASRAVPLVLLSAAALVIAGAGVAFAQAHKTVTLDVDGTTVTVDTFAGSVDGLLADRGIQVGAHDAVAPAGALADGSEVVVRHGRTIVVTDGGEERTVWTTALTADEALDTLDARSGDIALVASRSSGGRPELALDLTLHGPADVLVDGTVLSTPDGDARVADVLDELGITLGDLDTVRVQQGDDGRVQVVVQRVVVQDVTSTSEIAFASVDQDDANRYKGTRTVVTAGVPGVRTVVDRVTTVDGAETARTTLSDTVTQAPVDEVVAVGTKARPVVAAAPAAAAGTSSPVTAGGSADSLNWAALAACESGGNPTIVSRNGLYHGLYQFSVGTWQGVGGAGLPSQASADEQTARAKMLYNRSGAGQWPVCGARLFS
;
A
#
# COMPACT_ATOMS: atom_id res chain seq x y z
N MET A 1 -26.00 11.41 9.51
CA MET A 1 -26.32 10.40 8.48
C MET A 1 -25.01 9.92 7.89
N PRO A 2 -24.64 8.64 8.02
CA PRO A 2 -23.43 8.11 7.42
C PRO A 2 -23.70 7.70 5.96
N GLY A 3 -22.88 8.20 5.04
CA GLY A 3 -22.89 7.84 3.63
C GLY A 3 -22.22 6.49 3.38
N HIS A 4 -22.80 5.75 2.44
CA HIS A 4 -22.51 4.38 2.03
C HIS A 4 -21.05 4.08 1.65
N PRO A 5 -20.55 2.85 1.89
CA PRO A 5 -19.38 2.30 1.21
C PRO A 5 -19.73 1.79 -0.19
N ASP A 6 -18.89 2.13 -1.16
CA ASP A 6 -18.98 1.73 -2.57
C ASP A 6 -18.85 0.21 -2.74
N VAL A 7 -19.86 -0.37 -3.38
CA VAL A 7 -19.91 -1.77 -3.83
C VAL A 7 -19.44 -1.81 -5.27
N TRP A 8 -18.29 -2.44 -5.54
CA TRP A 8 -17.83 -2.70 -6.90
C TRP A 8 -18.62 -3.85 -7.53
N SER A 9 -19.41 -3.54 -8.56
CA SER A 9 -20.11 -4.51 -9.40
C SER A 9 -19.18 -5.05 -10.50
N LEU A 10 -19.09 -6.38 -10.61
CA LEU A 10 -18.41 -7.08 -11.70
C LEU A 10 -19.17 -6.90 -13.03
N VAL A 11 -18.47 -6.48 -14.08
CA VAL A 11 -19.00 -6.37 -15.45
C VAL A 11 -18.67 -7.67 -16.21
N PRO A 12 -19.64 -8.39 -16.79
CA PRO A 12 -19.35 -9.55 -17.62
C PRO A 12 -19.02 -9.13 -19.06
N PHE A 13 -17.82 -9.47 -19.54
CA PHE A 13 -17.48 -9.39 -20.97
C PHE A 13 -18.06 -10.60 -21.72
N SER A 14 -18.89 -10.32 -22.73
CA SER A 14 -19.34 -11.31 -23.71
C SER A 14 -18.32 -11.45 -24.85
N PRO A 15 -17.87 -12.66 -25.23
CA PRO A 15 -17.05 -12.85 -26.41
C PRO A 15 -17.90 -12.78 -27.68
N ARG A 16 -17.55 -11.89 -28.62
CA ARG A 16 -18.11 -11.89 -29.97
C ARG A 16 -17.46 -13.00 -30.80
N THR A 17 -18.28 -13.95 -31.23
CA THR A 17 -18.03 -14.97 -32.25
C THR A 17 -17.79 -14.35 -33.62
N ARG A 18 -16.67 -14.67 -34.28
CA ARG A 18 -16.48 -14.44 -35.73
C ARG A 18 -17.00 -15.66 -36.50
N GLY A 19 -17.96 -15.44 -37.40
CA GLY A 19 -18.37 -16.41 -38.41
C GLY A 19 -17.43 -16.44 -39.63
N PRO A 20 -17.52 -17.47 -40.49
CA PRO A 20 -16.54 -17.74 -41.55
C PRO A 20 -16.86 -16.97 -42.85
N LEU A 21 -15.82 -16.50 -43.54
CA LEU A 21 -15.90 -15.97 -44.89
C LEU A 21 -15.65 -17.08 -45.92
N ALA A 22 -16.59 -17.24 -46.85
CA ALA A 22 -16.49 -18.10 -48.02
C ALA A 22 -15.84 -17.36 -49.22
N PRO A 23 -15.33 -18.08 -50.23
CA PRO A 23 -14.43 -17.53 -51.26
C PRO A 23 -15.17 -17.17 -52.55
N THR A 24 -14.66 -16.18 -53.29
CA THR A 24 -15.06 -15.92 -54.69
C THR A 24 -13.85 -15.98 -55.63
N ARG A 25 -14.03 -16.78 -56.68
CA ARG A 25 -13.11 -17.12 -57.77
C ARG A 25 -13.10 -16.06 -58.91
N PRO A 26 -12.17 -16.19 -59.88
CA PRO A 26 -11.82 -15.17 -60.88
C PRO A 26 -12.41 -15.43 -62.29
N SER A 27 -12.28 -14.47 -63.21
CA SER A 27 -12.41 -14.58 -64.69
C SER A 27 -11.88 -13.27 -65.32
N SER A 28 -10.78 -13.26 -66.08
CA SER A 28 -10.68 -13.29 -67.57
C SER A 28 -11.36 -12.07 -68.25
N GLU A 29 -10.87 -11.41 -69.31
CA GLU A 29 -10.03 -11.82 -70.44
C GLU A 29 -9.75 -10.59 -71.37
N SER A 30 -8.81 -10.78 -72.31
CA SER A 30 -8.67 -10.12 -73.65
C SER A 30 -8.09 -8.69 -73.71
N GLY A 31 -7.23 -8.33 -74.66
CA GLY A 31 -6.67 -9.03 -75.81
C GLY A 31 -5.62 -8.16 -76.52
N GLY A 32 -4.65 -8.81 -77.18
CA GLY A 32 -3.67 -8.16 -78.08
C GLY A 32 -4.27 -7.78 -79.44
N PRO A 33 -3.48 -7.14 -80.32
CA PRO A 33 -2.75 -7.97 -81.29
C PRO A 33 -1.32 -7.47 -81.63
N THR A 34 -0.72 -8.19 -82.59
CA THR A 34 0.70 -8.40 -82.90
C THR A 34 1.20 -7.67 -84.16
N ARG A 35 2.54 -7.76 -84.36
CA ARG A 35 3.37 -7.58 -85.60
C ARG A 35 3.67 -6.12 -85.99
N SER A 36 4.85 -5.73 -86.51
CA SER A 36 5.98 -6.44 -87.15
C SER A 36 7.19 -5.50 -87.39
N ARG A 37 8.40 -6.08 -87.33
CA ARG A 37 9.64 -5.91 -88.15
C ARG A 37 10.19 -4.54 -88.61
N ASP A 38 11.53 -4.48 -88.48
CA ASP A 38 12.58 -3.90 -89.35
C ASP A 38 12.61 -2.39 -89.64
N HIS A 39 13.68 -1.69 -89.24
CA HIS A 39 14.91 -1.52 -90.04
C HIS A 39 15.91 -0.53 -89.42
N ARG A 40 17.18 -0.73 -89.79
CA ARG A 40 18.38 0.07 -89.51
C ARG A 40 18.37 1.49 -90.11
N SER A 41 19.27 2.29 -89.53
CA SER A 41 20.20 3.25 -90.15
C SER A 41 19.71 4.62 -90.63
N GLY A 42 20.49 5.64 -90.21
CA GLY A 42 21.06 6.59 -91.18
C GLY A 42 20.70 8.06 -91.01
N HIS A 43 21.56 8.77 -90.27
CA HIS A 43 22.17 10.08 -90.57
C HIS A 43 21.41 11.18 -91.33
N GLY A 44 21.60 12.42 -90.82
CA GLY A 44 21.69 13.63 -91.63
C GLY A 44 20.53 14.60 -91.41
N ARG A 45 20.67 15.61 -90.55
CA ARG A 45 21.26 16.94 -90.81
C ARG A 45 20.26 17.97 -91.38
N HIS A 46 20.05 18.97 -90.51
CA HIS A 46 19.92 20.41 -90.78
C HIS A 46 18.64 21.02 -91.36
N ALA A 47 18.17 22.00 -90.58
CA ALA A 47 17.67 23.32 -90.98
C ALA A 47 16.28 23.32 -91.66
N SER A 48 15.35 24.19 -91.30
CA SER A 48 15.50 25.63 -91.06
C SER A 48 14.22 26.19 -90.45
N ARG A 49 14.39 27.33 -89.78
CA ARG A 49 13.34 28.15 -89.15
C ARG A 49 12.38 28.73 -90.18
N ALA A 50 11.09 28.85 -89.84
CA ALA A 50 10.28 30.04 -90.13
C ALA A 50 8.97 30.02 -89.29
N VAL A 51 8.74 31.14 -88.59
CA VAL A 51 7.51 31.59 -87.90
C VAL A 51 7.06 32.84 -88.67
N PRO A 52 5.76 33.11 -88.93
CA PRO A 52 4.92 33.96 -88.04
C PRO A 52 3.42 33.54 -88.02
N LEU A 53 2.70 33.50 -86.87
CA LEU A 53 2.21 34.58 -85.99
C LEU A 53 1.20 35.52 -86.68
N VAL A 54 -0.11 35.31 -86.42
CA VAL A 54 -1.26 36.26 -86.40
C VAL A 54 -2.51 35.43 -86.03
N LEU A 55 -3.50 35.76 -85.19
CA LEU A 55 -3.81 36.70 -84.11
C LEU A 55 -5.13 36.16 -83.48
N LEU A 56 -5.35 36.51 -82.20
CA LEU A 56 -6.65 36.73 -81.54
C LEU A 56 -7.52 35.55 -81.03
N SER A 57 -7.46 35.40 -79.70
CA SER A 57 -8.60 35.28 -78.75
C SER A 57 -9.55 34.08 -78.84
N ALA A 58 -9.33 33.11 -77.95
CA ALA A 58 -10.38 32.58 -77.08
C ALA A 58 -9.73 31.97 -75.84
N ALA A 59 -10.08 32.50 -74.68
CA ALA A 59 -9.77 31.91 -73.39
C ALA A 59 -10.42 30.51 -73.32
N ALA A 60 -9.60 29.47 -73.30
CA ALA A 60 -10.01 28.13 -72.90
C ALA A 60 -8.80 27.39 -72.34
N LEU A 61 -8.74 27.33 -71.01
CA LEU A 61 -8.22 26.22 -70.21
C LEU A 61 -7.01 25.45 -70.80
N VAL A 62 -5.80 25.84 -70.38
CA VAL A 62 -4.68 24.90 -70.22
C VAL A 62 -4.12 25.08 -68.81
N ILE A 63 -4.96 24.80 -67.80
CA ILE A 63 -4.48 24.24 -66.53
C ILE A 63 -4.27 22.75 -66.80
N ALA A 64 -3.21 22.41 -67.52
CA ALA A 64 -2.82 21.03 -67.77
C ALA A 64 -1.37 20.99 -68.23
N GLY A 65 -0.46 21.42 -67.36
CA GLY A 65 0.98 21.40 -67.67
C GLY A 65 1.92 21.42 -66.48
N ALA A 66 1.44 21.30 -65.24
CA ALA A 66 2.30 21.27 -64.05
C ALA A 66 2.09 20.02 -63.16
N GLY A 67 1.15 19.13 -63.52
CA GLY A 67 0.63 18.13 -62.59
C GLY A 67 1.21 16.72 -62.63
N VAL A 68 2.19 16.40 -63.49
CA VAL A 68 2.65 15.00 -63.66
C VAL A 68 4.18 14.86 -63.66
N ALA A 69 4.87 15.58 -62.78
CA ALA A 69 6.29 15.32 -62.50
C ALA A 69 6.56 14.82 -61.07
N PHE A 70 5.60 14.92 -60.13
CA PHE A 70 5.86 14.62 -58.71
C PHE A 70 5.64 13.16 -58.30
N ALA A 71 5.04 12.33 -59.15
CA ALA A 71 4.82 10.93 -58.81
C ALA A 71 6.12 10.09 -58.79
N GLN A 72 7.24 10.60 -59.34
CA GLN A 72 8.50 9.84 -59.46
C GLN A 72 9.57 10.22 -58.41
N ALA A 73 9.25 11.07 -57.41
CA ALA A 73 10.22 11.54 -56.41
C ALA A 73 9.93 11.11 -54.96
N HIS A 74 8.70 10.66 -54.66
CA HIS A 74 8.35 10.11 -53.36
C HIS A 74 8.98 8.72 -53.21
N LYS A 75 9.53 8.46 -52.04
CA LYS A 75 10.18 7.19 -51.68
C LYS A 75 9.52 6.67 -50.41
N THR A 76 9.31 5.38 -50.35
CA THR A 76 8.93 4.66 -49.14
C THR A 76 10.16 3.93 -48.63
N VAL A 77 10.61 4.28 -47.43
CA VAL A 77 11.86 3.80 -46.83
C VAL A 77 11.56 3.16 -45.49
N THR A 78 12.24 2.06 -45.18
CA THR A 78 12.23 1.48 -43.83
C THR A 78 13.32 2.15 -43.02
N LEU A 79 12.95 2.79 -41.91
CA LEU A 79 13.86 3.44 -40.99
C LEU A 79 13.85 2.69 -39.66
N ASP A 80 14.99 2.11 -39.30
CA ASP A 80 15.22 1.48 -38.02
C ASP A 80 16.09 2.40 -37.15
N VAL A 81 15.54 2.88 -36.03
CA VAL A 81 16.27 3.65 -35.03
C VAL A 81 16.35 2.84 -33.74
N ASP A 82 17.56 2.44 -33.38
CA ASP A 82 17.85 1.66 -32.17
C ASP A 82 16.98 0.40 -31.98
N GLY A 83 16.64 -0.29 -33.07
CA GLY A 83 15.82 -1.50 -33.10
C GLY A 83 14.32 -1.23 -33.32
N THR A 84 13.90 0.03 -33.34
CA THR A 84 12.52 0.42 -33.64
C THR A 84 12.38 0.71 -35.13
N THR A 85 11.70 -0.19 -35.86
CA THR A 85 11.49 -0.06 -37.29
C THR A 85 10.18 0.67 -37.62
N VAL A 86 10.25 1.68 -38.48
CA VAL A 86 9.09 2.41 -39.01
C VAL A 86 9.21 2.61 -40.51
N THR A 87 8.09 2.50 -41.22
CA THR A 87 8.03 2.86 -42.65
C THR A 87 7.78 4.36 -42.79
N VAL A 88 8.56 5.02 -43.66
CA VAL A 88 8.55 6.46 -43.85
C VAL A 88 8.39 6.80 -45.32
N ASP A 89 7.37 7.59 -45.62
CA ASP A 89 7.25 8.25 -46.93
C ASP A 89 8.03 9.57 -46.90
N THR A 90 8.92 9.76 -47.87
CA THR A 90 9.81 10.94 -47.91
C THR A 90 10.11 11.39 -49.34
N PHE A 91 10.42 12.67 -49.50
CA PHE A 91 10.99 13.24 -50.72
C PHE A 91 12.51 13.43 -50.63
N ALA A 92 13.12 13.09 -49.49
CA ALA A 92 14.55 13.25 -49.28
C ALA A 92 15.37 12.57 -50.39
N GLY A 93 16.44 13.24 -50.82
CA GLY A 93 17.41 12.72 -51.79
C GLY A 93 18.57 11.95 -51.15
N SER A 94 18.73 12.05 -49.84
CA SER A 94 19.81 11.45 -49.06
C SER A 94 19.34 10.97 -47.69
N VAL A 95 20.11 10.07 -47.11
CA VAL A 95 19.91 9.56 -45.75
C VAL A 95 20.00 10.70 -44.74
N ASP A 96 21.00 11.57 -44.85
CA ASP A 96 21.13 12.74 -43.96
C ASP A 96 19.90 13.66 -44.03
N GLY A 97 19.34 13.85 -45.23
CA GLY A 97 18.12 14.64 -45.42
C GLY A 97 16.91 13.99 -44.76
N LEU A 98 16.75 12.68 -44.90
CA LEU A 98 15.70 11.92 -44.22
C LEU A 98 15.81 12.02 -42.70
N LEU A 99 17.00 11.87 -42.14
CA LEU A 99 17.22 11.94 -40.70
C LEU A 99 16.95 13.35 -40.15
N ALA A 100 17.40 14.39 -40.86
CA ALA A 100 17.13 15.78 -40.50
C ALA A 100 15.63 16.11 -40.52
N ASP A 101 14.90 15.68 -41.56
CA ASP A 101 13.44 15.87 -41.68
C ASP A 101 12.67 15.17 -40.55
N ARG A 102 13.20 14.04 -40.06
CA ARG A 102 12.63 13.31 -38.90
C ARG A 102 13.13 13.80 -37.55
N GLY A 103 14.01 14.80 -37.51
CA GLY A 103 14.59 15.33 -36.29
C GLY A 103 15.54 14.36 -35.57
N ILE A 104 16.11 13.39 -36.28
CA ILE A 104 17.06 12.42 -35.74
C ILE A 104 18.47 13.03 -35.83
N GLN A 105 19.09 13.24 -34.67
CA GLN A 105 20.42 13.81 -34.56
C GLN A 105 21.46 12.70 -34.44
N VAL A 106 22.48 12.73 -35.30
CA VAL A 106 23.55 11.72 -35.33
C VAL A 106 24.82 12.34 -34.76
N GLY A 107 25.36 11.72 -33.71
CA GLY A 107 26.61 12.08 -33.04
C GLY A 107 27.84 11.35 -33.60
N ALA A 108 29.01 11.65 -33.03
CA ALA A 108 30.31 11.13 -33.50
C ALA A 108 30.52 9.63 -33.24
N HIS A 109 29.74 9.02 -32.34
CA HIS A 109 29.83 7.61 -31.97
C HIS A 109 28.64 6.78 -32.46
N ASP A 110 27.80 7.37 -33.30
CA ASP A 110 26.62 6.74 -33.85
C ASP A 110 26.95 6.08 -35.19
N ALA A 111 26.25 5.00 -35.51
CA ALA A 111 26.35 4.32 -36.80
C ALA A 111 25.08 4.57 -37.62
N VAL A 112 25.27 4.94 -38.88
CA VAL A 112 24.20 5.11 -39.87
C VAL A 112 24.55 4.29 -41.10
N ALA A 113 23.64 3.42 -41.54
CA ALA A 113 23.83 2.59 -42.72
C ALA A 113 22.52 2.45 -43.52
N PRO A 114 22.56 2.58 -44.86
CA PRO A 114 23.67 3.09 -45.67
C PRO A 114 23.83 4.60 -45.48
N ALA A 115 24.96 5.16 -45.92
CA ALA A 115 25.17 6.61 -46.01
C ALA A 115 25.00 7.11 -47.45
N GLY A 116 24.65 8.40 -47.61
CA GLY A 116 24.58 9.05 -48.92
C GLY A 116 23.19 9.05 -49.55
N ALA A 117 23.12 8.78 -50.86
CA ALA A 117 21.88 8.92 -51.64
C ALA A 117 20.80 7.94 -51.20
N LEU A 118 19.57 8.41 -51.11
CA LEU A 118 18.42 7.62 -50.67
C LEU A 118 17.62 7.12 -51.86
N ALA A 119 17.39 5.81 -51.94
CA ALA A 119 16.58 5.16 -52.97
C ALA A 119 15.21 4.73 -52.42
N ASP A 120 14.25 4.52 -53.31
CA ASP A 120 12.97 3.94 -52.92
C ASP A 120 13.16 2.50 -52.42
N GLY A 121 12.44 2.11 -51.36
CA GLY A 121 12.58 0.83 -50.69
C GLY A 121 13.88 0.65 -49.89
N SER A 122 14.66 1.72 -49.67
CA SER A 122 15.88 1.63 -48.85
C SER A 122 15.55 1.20 -47.42
N GLU A 123 16.48 0.51 -46.79
CA GLU A 123 16.48 0.26 -45.35
C GLU A 123 17.60 1.11 -44.74
N VAL A 124 17.22 2.06 -43.90
CA VAL A 124 18.12 2.97 -43.20
C VAL A 124 18.13 2.58 -41.74
N VAL A 125 19.30 2.22 -41.25
CA VAL A 125 19.54 1.82 -39.87
C VAL A 125 20.36 2.90 -39.18
N VAL A 126 19.85 3.38 -38.05
CA VAL A 126 20.53 4.29 -37.14
C VAL A 126 20.72 3.58 -35.80
N ARG A 127 21.96 3.59 -35.31
CA ARG A 127 22.34 3.09 -33.99
C ARG A 127 23.07 4.18 -33.24
N HIS A 128 22.49 4.68 -32.16
CA HIS A 128 23.15 5.69 -31.34
C HIS A 128 24.24 5.05 -30.46
N GLY A 129 25.38 5.72 -30.39
CA GLY A 129 26.49 5.35 -29.54
C GLY A 129 26.13 5.55 -28.07
N ARG A 130 26.50 4.58 -27.24
CA ARG A 130 26.40 4.65 -25.79
C ARG A 130 27.65 4.12 -25.13
N THR A 131 27.98 4.65 -23.95
CA THR A 131 29.10 4.18 -23.15
C THR A 131 28.68 3.01 -22.29
N ILE A 132 29.48 1.95 -22.28
CA ILE A 132 29.37 0.82 -21.36
C ILE A 132 30.67 0.68 -20.56
N VAL A 133 30.56 0.17 -19.34
CA VAL A 133 31.72 -0.17 -18.50
C VAL A 133 31.99 -1.66 -18.69
N VAL A 134 33.24 -1.98 -18.99
CA VAL A 134 33.70 -3.32 -19.30
C VAL A 134 34.87 -3.64 -18.38
N THR A 135 34.94 -4.87 -17.87
CA THR A 135 36.07 -5.35 -17.08
C THR A 135 36.90 -6.32 -17.91
N ASP A 136 38.19 -6.04 -18.04
CA ASP A 136 39.17 -6.87 -18.74
C ASP A 136 40.38 -7.07 -17.83
N GLY A 137 40.77 -8.32 -17.56
CA GLY A 137 41.87 -8.63 -16.65
C GLY A 137 41.72 -8.09 -15.21
N GLY A 138 40.50 -7.72 -14.80
CA GLY A 138 40.20 -7.12 -13.49
C GLY A 138 40.29 -5.58 -13.45
N GLU A 139 40.55 -4.91 -14.58
CA GLU A 139 40.55 -3.46 -14.69
C GLU A 139 39.29 -2.96 -15.41
N GLU A 140 38.62 -1.94 -14.85
CA GLU A 140 37.43 -1.33 -15.45
C GLU A 140 37.82 -0.30 -16.51
N ARG A 141 37.19 -0.41 -17.69
CA ARG A 141 37.32 0.56 -18.78
C ARG A 141 35.96 0.98 -19.32
N THR A 142 35.83 2.26 -19.65
CA THR A 142 34.64 2.77 -20.34
C THR A 142 34.86 2.72 -21.85
N VAL A 143 33.97 2.07 -22.59
CA VAL A 143 34.04 1.94 -24.05
C VAL A 143 32.73 2.36 -24.70
N TRP A 144 32.82 2.91 -25.91
CA TRP A 144 31.66 3.24 -26.73
C TRP A 144 31.18 2.00 -27.50
N THR A 145 29.86 1.79 -27.54
CA THR A 145 29.23 0.74 -28.35
C THR A 145 27.94 1.25 -28.99
N THR A 146 27.61 0.71 -30.16
CA THR A 146 26.33 0.91 -30.85
C THR A 146 25.43 -0.32 -30.78
N ALA A 147 25.91 -1.39 -30.12
CA ALA A 147 25.18 -2.64 -29.96
C ALA A 147 23.90 -2.41 -29.16
N LEU A 148 22.80 -3.08 -29.56
CA LEU A 148 21.49 -2.97 -28.91
C LEU A 148 21.36 -3.92 -27.72
N THR A 149 22.08 -5.03 -27.74
CA THR A 149 22.09 -6.04 -26.68
C THR A 149 23.48 -6.19 -26.05
N ALA A 150 23.50 -6.80 -24.86
CA ALA A 150 24.74 -7.16 -24.18
C ALA A 150 25.53 -8.19 -25.01
N ASP A 151 24.85 -9.15 -25.63
CA ASP A 151 25.47 -10.18 -26.46
C ASP A 151 26.11 -9.59 -27.71
N GLU A 152 25.42 -8.68 -28.42
CA GLU A 152 25.99 -7.97 -29.58
C GLU A 152 27.17 -7.08 -29.16
N ALA A 153 27.10 -6.48 -27.96
CA ALA A 153 28.22 -5.71 -27.41
C ALA A 153 29.42 -6.62 -27.09
N LEU A 154 29.18 -7.83 -26.59
CA LEU A 154 30.23 -8.82 -26.32
C LEU A 154 30.81 -9.37 -27.62
N ASP A 155 30.00 -9.77 -28.60
CA ASP A 155 30.47 -10.26 -29.90
C ASP A 155 31.35 -9.23 -30.63
N THR A 156 30.96 -7.95 -30.57
CA THR A 156 31.72 -6.86 -31.20
C THR A 156 33.01 -6.51 -30.46
N LEU A 157 33.06 -6.74 -29.14
CA LEU A 157 34.25 -6.51 -28.30
C LEU A 157 35.20 -7.71 -28.27
N ASP A 158 34.69 -8.93 -28.27
CA ASP A 158 35.45 -10.19 -28.32
C ASP A 158 36.19 -10.33 -29.66
N ALA A 159 35.56 -9.89 -30.75
CA ALA A 159 36.21 -9.76 -32.06
C ALA A 159 37.43 -8.82 -32.06
N ARG A 160 37.61 -7.99 -31.03
CA ARG A 160 38.73 -7.03 -30.90
C ARG A 160 39.74 -7.43 -29.82
N SER A 161 39.39 -8.23 -28.82
CA SER A 161 40.27 -8.64 -27.72
C SER A 161 39.66 -9.83 -26.97
N GLY A 162 40.37 -10.96 -26.90
CA GLY A 162 39.88 -12.16 -26.22
C GLY A 162 39.74 -11.97 -24.71
N ASP A 163 38.64 -12.49 -24.18
CA ASP A 163 38.22 -12.56 -22.77
C ASP A 163 37.70 -11.24 -22.16
N ILE A 164 36.41 -10.94 -22.40
CA ILE A 164 35.70 -9.80 -21.81
C ILE A 164 34.40 -10.26 -21.12
N ALA A 165 34.15 -9.78 -19.89
CA ALA A 165 32.89 -9.95 -19.17
C ALA A 165 32.21 -8.59 -18.91
N LEU A 166 30.89 -8.51 -19.14
CA LEU A 166 30.07 -7.31 -18.86
C LEU A 166 29.59 -7.28 -17.41
N VAL A 167 29.79 -6.14 -16.74
CA VAL A 167 29.24 -5.87 -15.41
C VAL A 167 27.98 -5.01 -15.56
N ALA A 168 26.83 -5.56 -15.17
CA ALA A 168 25.56 -4.82 -15.18
C ALA A 168 25.54 -3.78 -14.04
N SER A 169 25.79 -2.50 -14.37
CA SER A 169 25.54 -1.39 -13.46
C SER A 169 24.04 -1.09 -13.41
N ARG A 170 23.40 -1.43 -12.29
CA ARG A 170 22.00 -1.08 -12.01
C ARG A 170 21.96 0.22 -11.22
N SER A 171 21.87 1.34 -11.93
CA SER A 171 21.52 2.63 -11.33
C SER A 171 20.08 3.00 -11.71
N SER A 172 19.28 3.27 -10.68
CA SER A 172 17.89 3.71 -10.70
C SER A 172 17.61 4.86 -11.67
N GLY A 173 16.57 4.72 -12.49
CA GLY A 173 15.97 5.86 -13.21
C GLY A 173 15.37 5.54 -14.56
N GLY A 174 14.20 4.88 -14.58
CA GLY A 174 13.19 5.00 -15.64
C GLY A 174 13.66 4.91 -17.10
N ARG A 175 14.35 3.82 -17.48
CA ARG A 175 14.61 3.47 -18.88
C ARG A 175 13.87 2.18 -19.25
N PRO A 176 13.42 2.01 -20.50
CA PRO A 176 12.69 0.84 -20.94
C PRO A 176 13.50 -0.43 -20.66
N GLU A 177 12.82 -1.45 -20.14
CA GLU A 177 13.38 -2.80 -19.98
C GLU A 177 14.04 -3.23 -21.28
N LEU A 178 15.36 -3.36 -21.27
CA LEU A 178 15.99 -4.22 -22.26
C LEU A 178 15.54 -5.64 -21.89
N ALA A 179 14.82 -6.29 -22.79
CA ALA A 179 14.73 -7.74 -22.78
C ALA A 179 16.15 -8.28 -23.03
N LEU A 180 16.89 -8.54 -21.95
CA LEU A 180 18.12 -9.31 -22.01
C LEU A 180 17.71 -10.77 -22.17
N ASP A 181 17.57 -11.21 -23.43
CA ASP A 181 17.41 -12.62 -23.75
C ASP A 181 18.76 -13.32 -23.62
N LEU A 182 19.20 -13.57 -22.39
CA LEU A 182 20.38 -14.38 -22.15
C LEU A 182 20.11 -15.80 -22.67
N THR A 183 20.88 -16.21 -23.67
CA THR A 183 20.89 -17.60 -24.15
C THR A 183 21.86 -18.39 -23.30
N LEU A 184 21.36 -19.36 -22.56
CA LEU A 184 22.23 -20.25 -21.78
C LEU A 184 22.91 -21.20 -22.79
N HIS A 185 24.04 -21.83 -22.44
CA HIS A 185 24.68 -22.80 -23.32
C HIS A 185 25.00 -24.04 -22.50
N GLY A 186 24.47 -25.19 -22.89
CA GLY A 186 24.55 -26.43 -22.10
C GLY A 186 23.65 -26.44 -20.85
N PRO A 187 23.75 -27.45 -19.96
CA PRO A 187 22.74 -27.69 -18.93
C PRO A 187 22.72 -26.59 -17.85
N ALA A 188 21.53 -26.06 -17.57
CA ALA A 188 21.32 -25.00 -16.57
C ALA A 188 20.41 -25.46 -15.42
N ASP A 189 20.61 -24.87 -14.25
CA ASP A 189 19.74 -25.06 -13.08
C ASP A 189 18.94 -23.79 -12.80
N VAL A 190 17.68 -23.94 -12.41
CA VAL A 190 16.81 -22.84 -11.97
C VAL A 190 16.50 -23.02 -10.50
N LEU A 191 16.96 -22.09 -9.66
CA LEU A 191 16.62 -22.00 -8.25
C LEU A 191 15.42 -21.05 -8.10
N VAL A 192 14.27 -21.60 -7.70
CA VAL A 192 13.04 -20.83 -7.47
C VAL A 192 12.29 -21.41 -6.28
N ASP A 193 11.74 -20.55 -5.42
CA ASP A 193 10.93 -20.97 -4.27
C ASP A 193 11.64 -22.01 -3.36
N GLY A 194 12.98 -21.90 -3.26
CA GLY A 194 13.84 -22.82 -2.49
C GLY A 194 14.09 -24.18 -3.16
N THR A 195 13.62 -24.39 -4.39
CA THR A 195 13.77 -25.64 -5.15
C THR A 195 14.68 -25.43 -6.35
N VAL A 196 15.57 -26.40 -6.62
CA VAL A 196 16.43 -26.42 -7.82
C VAL A 196 15.80 -27.32 -8.88
N LEU A 197 15.59 -26.78 -10.07
CA LEU A 197 15.05 -27.47 -11.25
C LEU A 197 16.11 -27.48 -12.35
N SER A 198 16.39 -28.64 -12.94
CA SER A 198 17.42 -28.75 -13.99
C SER A 198 16.81 -28.81 -15.37
N THR A 199 17.41 -28.10 -16.33
CA THR A 199 17.12 -28.24 -17.77
C THR A 199 18.31 -28.86 -18.52
N PRO A 200 18.09 -29.88 -19.36
CA PRO A 200 19.15 -30.55 -20.12
C PRO A 200 19.66 -29.74 -21.33
N ASP A 201 18.85 -28.87 -21.93
CA ASP A 201 19.22 -28.02 -23.06
C ASP A 201 19.12 -26.54 -22.64
N GLY A 202 20.25 -25.95 -22.25
CA GLY A 202 20.29 -24.51 -21.97
C GLY A 202 20.40 -23.65 -23.21
N ASP A 203 20.49 -24.21 -24.43
CA ASP A 203 20.55 -23.44 -25.70
C ASP A 203 19.20 -22.74 -26.05
N ALA A 204 18.50 -22.25 -25.02
CA ALA A 204 17.24 -21.55 -25.03
C ALA A 204 17.36 -20.27 -24.19
N ARG A 205 16.45 -19.32 -24.41
CA ARG A 205 16.43 -18.08 -23.62
C ARG A 205 16.03 -18.41 -22.19
N VAL A 206 16.49 -17.62 -21.23
CA VAL A 206 16.03 -17.73 -19.83
C VAL A 206 14.50 -17.74 -19.74
N ALA A 207 13.80 -16.91 -20.51
CA ALA A 207 12.34 -16.87 -20.55
C ALA A 207 11.73 -18.22 -21.00
N ASP A 208 12.26 -18.82 -22.06
CA ASP A 208 11.80 -20.10 -22.59
C ASP A 208 12.01 -21.24 -21.58
N VAL A 209 13.16 -21.23 -20.88
CA VAL A 209 13.48 -22.20 -19.81
C VAL A 209 12.52 -22.06 -18.64
N LEU A 210 12.21 -20.83 -18.22
CA LEU A 210 11.24 -20.59 -17.14
C LEU A 210 9.83 -21.05 -17.55
N ASP A 211 9.41 -20.77 -18.78
CA ASP A 211 8.10 -21.18 -19.31
C ASP A 211 7.98 -22.71 -19.42
N GLU A 212 9.03 -23.40 -19.90
CA GLU A 212 9.07 -24.87 -19.96
C GLU A 212 8.92 -25.50 -18.57
N LEU A 213 9.56 -24.90 -17.56
CA LEU A 213 9.47 -25.32 -16.17
C LEU A 213 8.16 -24.87 -15.49
N GLY A 214 7.28 -24.14 -16.20
CA GLY A 214 6.01 -23.65 -15.68
C GLY A 214 6.17 -22.54 -14.63
N ILE A 215 7.28 -21.80 -14.66
CA ILE A 215 7.59 -20.72 -13.73
C ILE A 215 7.12 -19.41 -14.32
N THR A 216 6.03 -18.87 -13.79
CA THR A 216 5.59 -17.51 -14.11
C THR A 216 6.22 -16.51 -13.13
N LEU A 217 6.81 -15.44 -13.67
CA LEU A 217 7.35 -14.33 -12.88
C LEU A 217 6.25 -13.32 -12.54
N GLY A 218 6.25 -12.83 -11.31
CA GLY A 218 5.44 -11.67 -10.91
C GLY A 218 6.09 -10.35 -11.36
N ASP A 219 5.32 -9.26 -11.35
CA ASP A 219 5.73 -7.93 -11.82
C ASP A 219 7.02 -7.38 -11.16
N LEU A 220 7.32 -7.84 -9.94
CA LEU A 220 8.47 -7.40 -9.15
C LEU A 220 9.53 -8.49 -8.98
N ASP A 221 9.26 -9.72 -9.42
CA ASP A 221 10.20 -10.83 -9.29
C ASP A 221 11.48 -10.50 -10.05
N THR A 222 12.61 -10.95 -9.50
CA THR A 222 13.91 -10.69 -10.13
C THR A 222 14.59 -11.98 -10.50
N VAL A 223 15.27 -11.95 -11.65
CA VAL A 223 16.06 -13.07 -12.14
C VAL A 223 17.53 -12.68 -12.12
N ARG A 224 18.36 -13.55 -11.55
CA ARG A 224 19.82 -13.41 -11.51
C ARG A 224 20.44 -14.66 -12.10
N VAL A 225 21.41 -14.48 -12.98
CA VAL A 225 22.20 -15.60 -13.50
C VAL A 225 23.57 -15.58 -12.84
N GLN A 226 23.98 -16.73 -12.33
CA GLN A 226 25.24 -16.94 -11.64
C GLN A 226 25.84 -18.29 -12.00
N GLN A 227 27.10 -18.51 -11.66
CA GLN A 227 27.70 -19.84 -11.73
C GLN A 227 27.43 -20.56 -10.40
N GLY A 228 26.87 -21.76 -10.48
CA GLY A 228 26.65 -22.65 -9.34
C GLY A 228 27.96 -23.25 -8.82
N ASP A 229 27.91 -23.84 -7.63
CA ASP A 229 29.07 -24.44 -6.97
C ASP A 229 29.69 -25.62 -7.75
N ASP A 230 28.90 -26.25 -8.62
CA ASP A 230 29.29 -27.32 -9.53
C ASP A 230 29.83 -26.81 -10.88
N GLY A 231 29.96 -25.49 -11.04
CA GLY A 231 30.42 -24.82 -12.25
C GLY A 231 29.37 -24.65 -13.33
N ARG A 232 28.13 -25.14 -13.12
CA ARG A 232 27.01 -24.98 -14.08
C ARG A 232 26.41 -23.60 -13.99
N VAL A 233 25.72 -23.19 -15.05
CA VAL A 233 24.94 -21.94 -15.02
C VAL A 233 23.70 -22.15 -14.16
N GLN A 234 23.48 -21.26 -13.20
CA GLN A 234 22.33 -21.25 -12.32
C GLN A 234 21.54 -19.94 -12.48
N VAL A 235 20.26 -20.07 -12.78
CA VAL A 235 19.27 -19.00 -12.82
C VAL A 235 18.55 -18.97 -11.47
N VAL A 236 18.74 -17.90 -10.70
CA VAL A 236 18.08 -17.68 -9.42
C VAL A 236 16.90 -16.74 -9.63
N VAL A 237 15.70 -17.23 -9.36
CA VAL A 237 14.47 -16.45 -9.34
C VAL A 237 14.18 -16.06 -7.90
N GLN A 238 14.10 -14.76 -7.63
CA GLN A 238 13.74 -14.22 -6.33
C GLN A 238 12.33 -13.66 -6.37
N ARG A 239 11.47 -14.14 -5.47
CA ARG A 239 10.09 -13.66 -5.36
C ARG A 239 10.06 -12.35 -4.59
N VAL A 240 9.60 -11.28 -5.22
CA VAL A 240 9.51 -9.96 -4.55
C VAL A 240 8.06 -9.57 -4.38
N VAL A 241 7.63 -9.37 -3.14
CA VAL A 241 6.27 -8.94 -2.82
C VAL A 241 6.33 -7.60 -2.09
N VAL A 242 5.54 -6.65 -2.56
CA VAL A 242 5.33 -5.36 -1.90
C VAL A 242 3.87 -5.28 -1.48
N GLN A 243 3.63 -5.13 -0.18
CA GLN A 243 2.29 -5.07 0.38
C GLN A 243 2.18 -3.98 1.45
N ASP A 244 1.01 -3.36 1.53
CA ASP A 244 0.70 -2.39 2.58
C ASP A 244 0.01 -3.15 3.74
N VAL A 245 0.69 -3.22 4.89
CA VAL A 245 0.25 -3.92 6.10
C VAL A 245 -0.30 -2.91 7.10
N THR A 246 -1.52 -3.13 7.57
CA THR A 246 -2.15 -2.27 8.58
C THR A 246 -2.04 -2.91 9.97
N SER A 247 -1.51 -2.15 10.93
CA SER A 247 -1.42 -2.52 12.34
C SER A 247 -2.14 -1.52 13.24
N THR A 248 -2.82 -2.00 14.28
CA THR A 248 -3.53 -1.16 15.24
C THR A 248 -2.98 -1.34 16.65
N SER A 249 -2.85 -0.25 17.41
CA SER A 249 -2.51 -0.27 18.83
C SER A 249 -3.44 0.64 19.64
N GLU A 250 -3.70 0.25 20.89
CA GLU A 250 -4.55 1.02 21.80
C GLU A 250 -3.81 2.23 22.37
N ILE A 251 -4.52 3.33 22.54
CA ILE A 251 -4.04 4.53 23.24
C ILE A 251 -4.79 4.62 24.56
N ALA A 252 -4.07 4.56 25.68
CA ALA A 252 -4.68 4.70 26.99
C ALA A 252 -5.39 6.05 27.14
N PHE A 253 -6.53 6.05 27.84
CA PHE A 253 -7.24 7.26 28.25
C PHE A 253 -6.71 7.78 29.58
N ALA A 254 -6.87 9.07 29.85
CA ALA A 254 -6.57 9.63 31.16
C ALA A 254 -7.79 9.55 32.09
N SER A 255 -7.55 9.63 33.41
CA SER A 255 -8.63 9.77 34.41
C SER A 255 -8.55 11.18 35.01
N VAL A 256 -9.66 11.92 34.92
CA VAL A 256 -9.78 13.32 35.33
C VAL A 256 -10.74 13.41 36.51
N ASP A 257 -10.23 13.93 37.63
CA ASP A 257 -11.03 14.19 38.82
C ASP A 257 -11.84 15.48 38.63
N GLN A 258 -13.16 15.39 38.82
CA GLN A 258 -14.07 16.54 38.80
C GLN A 258 -14.68 16.74 40.19
N ASP A 259 -14.45 17.90 40.79
CA ASP A 259 -15.03 18.24 42.09
C ASP A 259 -16.56 18.29 42.06
N ASP A 260 -17.20 17.66 43.03
CA ASP A 260 -18.65 17.70 43.24
C ASP A 260 -19.02 18.16 44.65
N ALA A 261 -19.52 19.39 44.73
CA ALA A 261 -19.95 20.02 45.97
C ALA A 261 -21.23 19.41 46.59
N ASN A 262 -21.95 18.56 45.85
CA ASN A 262 -23.13 17.87 46.36
C ASN A 262 -22.79 16.55 47.05
N ARG A 263 -21.59 16.01 46.81
CA ARG A 263 -21.12 14.75 47.40
C ARG A 263 -20.14 15.00 48.54
N TYR A 264 -20.22 14.18 49.59
CA TYR A 264 -19.35 14.30 50.74
C TYR A 264 -17.89 13.98 50.40
N LYS A 265 -16.97 14.67 51.07
CA LYS A 265 -15.54 14.33 51.06
C LYS A 265 -15.33 12.84 51.37
N GLY A 266 -14.49 12.21 50.55
CA GLY A 266 -14.20 10.78 50.58
C GLY A 266 -15.05 9.92 49.64
N THR A 267 -16.03 10.48 48.94
CA THR A 267 -16.82 9.75 47.93
C THR A 267 -16.24 9.98 46.53
N ARG A 268 -16.07 8.89 45.76
CA ARG A 268 -15.65 8.90 44.35
C ARG A 268 -16.67 8.14 43.50
N THR A 269 -17.01 8.64 42.32
CA THR A 269 -17.91 7.94 41.39
C THR A 269 -17.54 8.27 39.95
N VAL A 270 -17.38 7.26 39.11
CA VAL A 270 -17.17 7.45 37.67
C VAL A 270 -18.45 8.02 37.07
N VAL A 271 -18.39 9.22 36.47
CA VAL A 271 -19.51 9.87 35.79
C VAL A 271 -19.44 9.71 34.28
N THR A 272 -18.22 9.62 33.74
CA THR A 272 -17.96 9.28 32.33
C THR A 272 -16.93 8.17 32.33
N ALA A 273 -17.25 7.01 31.74
CA ALA A 273 -16.29 5.92 31.59
C ALA A 273 -15.25 6.29 30.52
N GLY A 274 -13.98 6.01 30.79
CA GLY A 274 -12.92 6.19 29.81
C GLY A 274 -13.00 5.15 28.70
N VAL A 275 -12.64 5.55 27.49
CA VAL A 275 -12.59 4.67 26.30
C VAL A 275 -11.20 4.80 25.68
N PRO A 276 -10.46 3.70 25.49
CA PRO A 276 -9.16 3.77 24.84
C PRO A 276 -9.30 4.26 23.39
N GLY A 277 -8.32 5.04 22.95
CA GLY A 277 -8.17 5.42 21.57
C GLY A 277 -7.55 4.30 20.73
N VAL A 278 -7.49 4.50 19.43
CA VAL A 278 -6.85 3.59 18.47
C VAL A 278 -5.87 4.38 17.62
N ARG A 279 -4.63 3.90 17.58
CA ARG A 279 -3.60 4.32 16.63
C ARG A 279 -3.54 3.28 15.52
N THR A 280 -3.59 3.73 14.27
CA THR A 280 -3.44 2.88 13.09
C THR A 280 -2.16 3.28 12.38
N VAL A 281 -1.31 2.29 12.13
CA VAL A 281 -0.07 2.41 11.38
C VAL A 281 -0.21 1.58 10.12
N VAL A 282 0.10 2.17 8.97
CA VAL A 282 0.17 1.46 7.68
C VAL A 282 1.62 1.46 7.24
N ASP A 283 2.20 0.28 7.13
CA ASP A 283 3.56 0.06 6.68
C ASP A 283 3.55 -0.59 5.30
N ARG A 284 4.35 -0.06 4.38
CA ARG A 284 4.73 -0.78 3.16
C ARG A 284 5.85 -1.75 3.50
N VAL A 285 5.59 -3.04 3.33
CA VAL A 285 6.55 -4.11 3.59
C VAL A 285 6.96 -4.73 2.26
N THR A 286 8.25 -4.81 2.03
CA THR A 286 8.85 -5.55 0.91
C THR A 286 9.46 -6.84 1.45
N THR A 287 9.08 -7.96 0.85
CA THR A 287 9.70 -9.26 1.13
C THR A 287 10.39 -9.79 -0.11
N VAL A 288 11.50 -10.49 0.10
CA VAL A 288 12.24 -11.25 -0.92
C VAL A 288 12.30 -12.71 -0.45
N ASP A 289 11.78 -13.64 -1.25
CA ASP A 289 11.64 -15.06 -0.90
C ASP A 289 10.94 -15.28 0.46
N GLY A 290 9.96 -14.42 0.75
CA GLY A 290 9.20 -14.43 2.01
C GLY A 290 9.90 -13.78 3.21
N ALA A 291 11.18 -13.41 3.10
CA ALA A 291 11.91 -12.69 4.14
C ALA A 291 11.72 -11.17 3.98
N GLU A 292 11.37 -10.46 5.06
CA GLU A 292 11.25 -8.99 5.07
C GLU A 292 12.62 -8.34 4.82
N THR A 293 12.73 -7.56 3.74
CA THR A 293 13.97 -6.84 3.38
C THR A 293 13.85 -5.33 3.60
N ALA A 294 12.63 -4.78 3.53
CA ALA A 294 12.37 -3.38 3.77
C ALA A 294 10.99 -3.16 4.38
N ARG A 295 10.91 -2.15 5.25
CA ARG A 295 9.66 -1.65 5.82
C ARG A 295 9.69 -0.13 5.83
N THR A 296 8.63 0.49 5.34
CA THR A 296 8.47 1.95 5.33
C THR A 296 7.08 2.31 5.83
N THR A 297 7.00 3.09 6.91
CA THR A 297 5.72 3.60 7.40
C THR A 297 5.16 4.63 6.43
N LEU A 298 3.99 4.34 5.87
CA LEU A 298 3.27 5.22 4.96
C LEU A 298 2.37 6.20 5.71
N SER A 299 1.72 5.72 6.78
CA SER A 299 0.87 6.53 7.63
C SER A 299 0.93 6.06 9.07
N ASP A 300 0.81 7.02 9.97
CA ASP A 300 0.76 6.78 11.41
C ASP A 300 -0.20 7.81 11.99
N THR A 301 -1.38 7.39 12.39
CA THR A 301 -2.46 8.31 12.76
C THR A 301 -3.32 7.73 13.87
N VAL A 302 -3.75 8.62 14.77
CA VAL A 302 -4.80 8.31 15.74
C VAL A 302 -6.14 8.30 15.00
N THR A 303 -6.64 7.12 14.69
CA THR A 303 -7.92 6.93 13.98
C THR A 303 -9.11 7.05 14.92
N GLN A 304 -8.90 6.82 16.22
CA GLN A 304 -9.88 7.07 17.27
C GLN A 304 -9.20 7.73 18.46
N ALA A 305 -9.63 8.94 18.83
CA ALA A 305 -9.10 9.61 20.01
C ALA A 305 -9.56 8.89 21.29
N PRO A 306 -8.70 8.77 22.32
CA PRO A 306 -9.13 8.30 23.62
C PRO A 306 -10.15 9.28 24.23
N VAL A 307 -11.10 8.74 24.99
CA VAL A 307 -12.04 9.52 25.80
C VAL A 307 -11.63 9.36 27.25
N ASP A 308 -11.33 10.47 27.91
CA ASP A 308 -10.92 10.46 29.31
C ASP A 308 -12.05 9.99 30.22
N GLU A 309 -11.68 9.20 31.23
CA GLU A 309 -12.55 8.86 32.33
C GLU A 309 -12.73 10.10 33.21
N VAL A 310 -13.97 10.40 33.60
CA VAL A 310 -14.26 11.48 34.54
C VAL A 310 -14.76 10.89 35.84
N VAL A 311 -14.04 11.17 36.93
CA VAL A 311 -14.37 10.72 38.28
C VAL A 311 -14.84 11.90 39.11
N ALA A 312 -16.12 11.89 39.49
CA ALA A 312 -16.64 12.89 40.42
C ALA A 312 -16.11 12.63 41.83
N VAL A 313 -15.46 13.63 42.42
CA VAL A 313 -14.87 13.58 43.77
C VAL A 313 -15.65 14.51 44.70
N GLY A 314 -16.22 13.97 45.77
CA GLY A 314 -17.01 14.78 46.69
C GLY A 314 -16.17 15.82 47.44
N THR A 315 -16.61 17.07 47.45
CA THR A 315 -15.95 18.18 48.18
C THR A 315 -16.74 18.71 49.37
N LYS A 316 -17.99 18.25 49.55
CA LYS A 316 -18.87 18.67 50.65
C LYS A 316 -18.31 18.23 52.00
N ALA A 317 -18.05 19.19 52.88
CA ALA A 317 -17.69 18.90 54.25
C ALA A 317 -18.83 18.13 54.95
N ARG A 318 -18.47 17.10 55.72
CA ARG A 318 -19.44 16.42 56.57
C ARG A 318 -19.78 17.34 57.76
N PRO A 319 -21.05 17.39 58.22
CA PRO A 319 -21.39 18.13 59.41
C PRO A 319 -20.55 17.63 60.60
N VAL A 320 -19.72 18.52 61.14
CA VAL A 320 -19.03 18.28 62.42
C VAL A 320 -20.06 18.51 63.52
N VAL A 321 -20.34 17.46 64.29
CA VAL A 321 -21.20 17.59 65.46
C VAL A 321 -20.41 18.42 66.48
N ALA A 322 -20.88 19.63 66.78
CA ALA A 322 -20.34 20.40 67.89
C ALA A 322 -20.57 19.59 69.17
N ALA A 323 -19.48 19.28 69.89
CA ALA A 323 -19.58 18.70 71.21
C ALA A 323 -20.47 19.60 72.08
N ALA A 324 -21.60 19.07 72.55
CA ALA A 324 -22.48 19.79 73.46
C ALA A 324 -21.71 20.12 74.77
N PRO A 325 -21.94 21.29 75.39
CA PRO A 325 -21.26 21.64 76.63
C PRO A 325 -21.60 20.63 77.72
N ALA A 326 -20.59 20.18 78.46
CA ALA A 326 -20.77 19.34 79.63
C ALA A 326 -21.65 20.06 80.67
N ALA A 327 -22.90 19.61 80.83
CA ALA A 327 -23.80 20.11 81.85
C ALA A 327 -23.46 19.47 83.21
N ALA A 328 -23.43 20.31 84.23
CA ALA A 328 -22.97 20.03 85.59
C ALA A 328 -23.83 19.02 86.35
N ALA A 329 -23.18 18.36 87.32
CA ALA A 329 -23.68 17.33 88.19
C ALA A 329 -24.88 17.75 89.08
N GLY A 330 -25.88 16.87 89.20
CA GLY A 330 -26.98 16.92 90.15
C GLY A 330 -27.46 15.50 90.48
N THR A 331 -27.61 15.20 91.77
CA THR A 331 -27.66 13.87 92.40
C THR A 331 -29.05 13.23 92.51
N SER A 332 -29.22 12.00 92.01
CA SER A 332 -30.04 10.88 92.58
C SER A 332 -30.09 9.65 91.65
N SER A 333 -29.65 8.46 92.11
CA SER A 333 -29.50 7.17 91.38
C SER A 333 -30.75 6.24 91.44
N PRO A 334 -30.82 5.04 90.77
CA PRO A 334 -30.14 4.49 89.57
C PRO A 334 -31.17 4.00 88.47
N VAL A 335 -30.92 4.04 87.15
CA VAL A 335 -30.07 3.14 86.33
C VAL A 335 -29.36 3.97 85.26
N THR A 336 -28.04 3.87 85.24
CA THR A 336 -27.12 4.68 84.45
C THR A 336 -26.95 4.07 83.05
N ALA A 337 -27.77 4.48 82.08
CA ALA A 337 -27.38 4.44 80.66
C ALA A 337 -26.61 5.73 80.36
N GLY A 338 -25.36 5.79 80.82
CA GLY A 338 -24.54 6.99 80.80
C GLY A 338 -23.08 6.67 80.53
N GLY A 339 -22.79 6.35 79.28
CA GLY A 339 -21.45 6.39 78.68
C GLY A 339 -21.59 6.89 77.25
N SER A 340 -20.51 7.42 76.67
CA SER A 340 -20.48 7.69 75.22
C SER A 340 -20.98 6.43 74.50
N ALA A 341 -21.69 6.55 73.37
CA ALA A 341 -22.04 5.39 72.55
C ALA A 341 -20.83 4.46 72.35
N ASP A 342 -19.60 4.97 72.34
CA ASP A 342 -18.37 4.18 72.28
C ASP A 342 -18.14 3.15 73.40
N SER A 343 -18.70 3.34 74.60
CA SER A 343 -18.51 2.43 75.74
C SER A 343 -19.56 1.31 75.80
N LEU A 344 -20.48 1.24 74.84
CA LEU A 344 -21.52 0.22 74.80
C LEU A 344 -21.02 -1.07 74.14
N ASN A 345 -21.67 -2.19 74.46
CA ASN A 345 -21.31 -3.50 73.92
C ASN A 345 -21.90 -3.71 72.52
N TRP A 346 -21.30 -3.05 71.53
CA TRP A 346 -21.71 -3.13 70.12
C TRP A 346 -21.54 -4.52 69.52
N ALA A 347 -20.57 -5.30 70.00
CA ALA A 347 -20.35 -6.67 69.57
C ALA A 347 -21.52 -7.57 70.00
N ALA A 348 -22.03 -7.42 71.22
CA ALA A 348 -23.18 -8.18 71.71
C ALA A 348 -24.48 -7.83 70.98
N LEU A 349 -24.68 -6.56 70.62
CA LEU A 349 -25.77 -6.14 69.76
C LEU A 349 -25.65 -6.76 68.36
N ALA A 350 -24.48 -6.63 67.72
CA ALA A 350 -24.22 -7.20 66.40
C ALA A 350 -24.44 -8.72 66.35
N ALA A 351 -23.97 -9.44 67.37
CA ALA A 351 -24.18 -10.88 67.49
C ALA A 351 -25.67 -11.26 67.60
N CYS A 352 -26.49 -10.42 68.23
CA CYS A 352 -27.92 -10.64 68.33
C CYS A 352 -28.66 -10.36 67.02
N GLU A 353 -28.31 -9.26 66.36
CA GLU A 353 -29.01 -8.76 65.17
C GLU A 353 -28.66 -9.57 63.91
N SER A 354 -27.39 -9.92 63.74
CA SER A 354 -26.88 -10.52 62.49
C SER A 354 -26.03 -11.77 62.70
N GLY A 355 -25.84 -12.21 63.95
CA GLY A 355 -24.80 -13.18 64.27
C GLY A 355 -23.37 -12.64 64.09
N GLY A 356 -23.22 -11.31 63.96
CA GLY A 356 -21.94 -10.65 63.68
C GLY A 356 -21.56 -10.62 62.20
N ASN A 357 -22.49 -10.88 61.28
CA ASN A 357 -22.23 -10.86 59.85
C ASN A 357 -22.51 -9.48 59.21
N PRO A 358 -21.49 -8.73 58.76
CA PRO A 358 -21.67 -7.39 58.22
C PRO A 358 -22.30 -7.35 56.82
N THR A 359 -22.35 -8.47 56.08
CA THR A 359 -22.88 -8.53 54.72
C THR A 359 -24.28 -9.15 54.64
N ILE A 360 -24.86 -9.52 55.79
CA ILE A 360 -26.17 -10.20 55.83
C ILE A 360 -27.28 -9.30 55.27
N VAL A 361 -28.25 -9.94 54.63
CA VAL A 361 -29.51 -9.32 54.24
C VAL A 361 -30.63 -10.19 54.81
N SER A 362 -31.61 -9.57 55.46
CA SER A 362 -32.74 -10.30 56.02
C SER A 362 -33.50 -11.06 54.93
N ARG A 363 -34.20 -12.13 55.32
CA ARG A 363 -34.94 -13.00 54.37
C ARG A 363 -35.95 -12.25 53.50
N ASN A 364 -36.51 -11.16 54.01
CA ASN A 364 -37.44 -10.28 53.29
C ASN A 364 -36.77 -9.13 52.54
N GLY A 365 -35.44 -9.03 52.57
CA GLY A 365 -34.67 -8.01 51.84
C GLY A 365 -34.74 -6.59 52.42
N LEU A 366 -35.37 -6.39 53.59
CA LEU A 366 -35.64 -5.05 54.13
C LEU A 366 -34.55 -4.52 55.07
N TYR A 367 -33.78 -5.41 55.70
CA TYR A 367 -32.78 -5.07 56.70
C TYR A 367 -31.43 -5.64 56.31
N HIS A 368 -30.39 -4.86 56.55
CA HIS A 368 -29.06 -5.12 56.02
C HIS A 368 -27.98 -4.93 57.08
N GLY A 369 -26.98 -5.78 57.01
CA GLY A 369 -25.70 -5.65 57.70
C GLY A 369 -25.75 -5.92 59.20
N LEU A 370 -24.66 -5.57 59.85
CA LEU A 370 -24.26 -5.94 61.20
C LEU A 370 -25.33 -5.59 62.26
N TYR A 371 -26.06 -4.49 62.06
CA TYR A 371 -27.08 -3.95 62.97
C TYR A 371 -28.48 -3.94 62.37
N GLN A 372 -28.70 -4.68 61.27
CA GLN A 372 -30.00 -4.83 60.62
C GLN A 372 -30.66 -3.48 60.28
N PHE A 373 -29.92 -2.58 59.64
CA PHE A 373 -30.44 -1.29 59.22
C PHE A 373 -31.46 -1.44 58.08
N SER A 374 -32.55 -0.68 58.14
CA SER A 374 -33.30 -0.36 56.93
C SER A 374 -32.51 0.66 56.08
N VAL A 375 -32.69 0.63 54.76
CA VAL A 375 -32.01 1.57 53.84
C VAL A 375 -32.34 3.02 54.17
N GLY A 376 -33.61 3.31 54.53
CA GLY A 376 -34.03 4.66 54.92
C GLY A 376 -33.36 5.15 56.20
N THR A 377 -33.25 4.30 57.23
CA THR A 377 -32.58 4.67 58.48
C THR A 377 -31.08 4.85 58.26
N TRP A 378 -30.44 3.97 57.47
CA TRP A 378 -29.04 4.05 57.07
C TRP A 378 -28.70 5.37 56.40
N GLN A 379 -29.48 5.75 55.39
CA GLN A 379 -29.35 7.04 54.72
C GLN A 379 -29.62 8.21 55.67
N GLY A 380 -30.60 8.05 56.57
CA GLY A 380 -30.94 9.04 57.59
C GLY A 380 -29.85 9.27 58.66
N VAL A 381 -28.85 8.40 58.76
CA VAL A 381 -27.64 8.62 59.60
C VAL A 381 -26.37 8.84 58.75
N GLY A 382 -26.54 9.12 57.46
CA GLY A 382 -25.46 9.53 56.56
C GLY A 382 -24.69 8.38 55.89
N GLY A 383 -25.24 7.17 55.93
CA GLY A 383 -24.75 6.03 55.15
C GLY A 383 -25.12 6.14 53.66
N ALA A 384 -24.24 5.65 52.78
CA ALA A 384 -24.47 5.58 51.34
C ALA A 384 -24.67 4.11 50.90
N GLY A 385 -25.37 3.88 49.79
CA GLY A 385 -25.63 2.53 49.28
C GLY A 385 -26.41 1.65 50.25
N LEU A 386 -26.18 0.33 50.18
CA LEU A 386 -26.76 -0.63 51.11
C LEU A 386 -25.86 -0.80 52.34
N PRO A 387 -26.42 -0.91 53.57
CA PRO A 387 -25.61 -1.15 54.77
C PRO A 387 -24.70 -2.38 54.66
N SER A 388 -25.18 -3.45 54.03
CA SER A 388 -24.44 -4.71 53.85
C SER A 388 -23.23 -4.61 52.90
N GLN A 389 -23.07 -3.48 52.18
CA GLN A 389 -21.92 -3.20 51.32
C GLN A 389 -20.87 -2.31 52.01
N ALA A 390 -21.21 -1.69 53.14
CA ALA A 390 -20.31 -0.85 53.90
C ALA A 390 -19.43 -1.70 54.84
N SER A 391 -18.25 -1.18 55.21
CA SER A 391 -17.37 -1.87 56.17
C SER A 391 -18.04 -2.01 57.54
N ALA A 392 -17.67 -3.03 58.30
CA ALA A 392 -18.21 -3.24 59.65
C ALA A 392 -17.98 -2.03 60.57
N ASP A 393 -16.85 -1.34 60.41
CA ASP A 393 -16.52 -0.12 61.15
C ASP A 393 -17.43 1.05 60.78
N GLU A 394 -17.75 1.22 59.49
CA GLU A 394 -18.70 2.24 59.07
C GLU A 394 -20.10 1.92 59.62
N GLN A 395 -20.52 0.66 59.51
CA GLN A 395 -21.82 0.22 60.05
C GLN A 395 -21.92 0.50 61.56
N THR A 396 -20.85 0.24 62.31
CA THR A 396 -20.76 0.52 63.75
C THR A 396 -20.78 2.02 64.04
N ALA A 397 -20.06 2.82 63.27
CA ALA A 397 -20.08 4.27 63.39
C ALA A 397 -21.50 4.83 63.17
N ARG A 398 -22.23 4.33 62.17
CA ARG A 398 -23.62 4.73 61.91
C ARG A 398 -24.57 4.25 63.01
N ALA A 399 -24.38 3.05 63.55
CA ALA A 399 -25.17 2.53 64.65
C ALA A 399 -24.99 3.38 65.92
N LYS A 400 -23.76 3.80 66.22
CA LYS A 400 -23.46 4.77 67.29
C LYS A 400 -24.18 6.10 67.06
N MET A 401 -24.18 6.63 65.84
CA MET A 401 -24.93 7.85 65.50
C MET A 401 -26.44 7.68 65.69
N LEU A 402 -27.00 6.54 65.25
CA LEU A 402 -28.41 6.22 65.42
C LEU A 402 -28.80 6.13 66.91
N TYR A 403 -27.97 5.45 67.71
CA TYR A 403 -28.17 5.35 69.15
C TYR A 403 -28.11 6.71 69.83
N ASN A 404 -27.13 7.55 69.50
CA ASN A 404 -27.03 8.89 70.07
C ASN A 404 -28.26 9.75 69.73
N ARG A 405 -28.89 9.54 68.57
CA ARG A 405 -30.09 10.27 68.15
C ARG A 405 -31.37 9.74 68.79
N SER A 406 -31.52 8.41 68.88
CA SER A 406 -32.81 7.75 69.09
C SER A 406 -32.79 6.68 70.19
N GLY A 407 -31.66 6.53 70.88
CA GLY A 407 -31.44 5.54 71.93
C GLY A 407 -31.46 4.10 71.44
N ALA A 408 -31.48 3.16 72.39
CA ALA A 408 -31.52 1.73 72.13
C ALA A 408 -32.84 1.24 71.47
N GLY A 409 -33.89 2.07 71.44
CA GLY A 409 -35.22 1.68 70.96
C GLY A 409 -35.29 1.34 69.46
N GLN A 410 -34.22 1.61 68.71
CA GLN A 410 -34.09 1.18 67.32
C GLN A 410 -33.82 -0.32 67.18
N TRP A 411 -33.42 -0.98 68.27
CA TRP A 411 -33.22 -2.41 68.37
C TRP A 411 -34.12 -2.95 69.49
N PRO A 412 -35.43 -3.12 69.26
CA PRO A 412 -36.41 -3.36 70.33
C PRO A 412 -36.17 -4.67 71.11
N VAL A 413 -35.56 -5.68 70.47
CA VAL A 413 -35.25 -6.97 71.09
C VAL A 413 -33.80 -7.04 71.54
N CYS A 414 -32.85 -6.65 70.68
CA CYS A 414 -31.43 -6.80 70.97
C CYS A 414 -30.78 -5.59 71.64
N GLY A 415 -31.45 -4.44 71.72
CA GLY A 415 -30.90 -3.19 72.27
C GLY A 415 -30.50 -3.30 73.74
N ALA A 416 -31.11 -4.22 74.49
CA ALA A 416 -30.70 -4.53 75.86
C ALA A 416 -29.25 -5.06 75.95
N ARG A 417 -28.74 -5.71 74.89
CA ARG A 417 -27.37 -6.24 74.84
C ARG A 417 -26.30 -5.17 74.72
N LEU A 418 -26.65 -3.92 74.44
CA LEU A 418 -25.69 -2.81 74.50
C LEU A 418 -25.14 -2.58 75.91
N PHE A 419 -25.83 -3.09 76.93
CA PHE A 419 -25.50 -2.90 78.35
C PHE A 419 -25.06 -4.20 79.05
N SER A 420 -24.79 -5.27 78.29
CA SER A 420 -24.36 -6.58 78.82
C SER A 420 -22.86 -6.71 78.96
#